data_AF-A0A1G5CY77-F1
#
_entry.id   AF-A0A1G5CY77-F1
#
_cell.length_a   1.000
_cell.length_b   1.000
_cell.length_c   1.000
_cell.angle_alpha   90.00
_cell.angle_beta   90.00
_cell.angle_gamma   90.00
#
_symmetry.space_group_name_H-M   'P 1'
#
loop_
_entity.id
_entity.type
_entity.pdbx_description
1 polymer ?
#
loop_
_entity_poly.entity_id
_entity_poly.type
_entity_poly.pdbx_seq_one_letter_code
_entity_poly.pdbx_strand_id
1 'polypeptide(L)'
;MSVVIIPAYKPDERLVGIVDQLWTYGFRIVVVDDGSGEDYLDIFNRINDVCILLRHEENRGKGAAIKTALDYVNREIWGSTLIGVMDCDGQHLPEDLLKLFVHGENSERLMILGVRNVGKDMPLKSRLGNTITRKVFKLLSGVSISDTQTGMRVFTSDLVKKLLTVEGERYEYEMNVLLFLAKEGIDIDEVPINTIYQDRENSTSHFRAVWDSIRIYKDLLKFTLSSFSSFVLDYLLFAFFMFCLPHTAMFVLGANILARLVSAFYNYCMNCYFVFHKEKKIQTAMQYFELAAFILVMNNIILEALTQIIHMPVYPAKILTECTLFLISWLVQNFLIFARDPGNRLMSGGRSRTW
;
A
#
# COMPACT_ATOMS: atom_id res chain seq x y z
N MET A 1 -9.70 -28.87 7.24
CA MET A 1 -10.73 -28.51 6.24
C MET A 1 -10.54 -27.04 5.91
N SER A 2 -10.34 -26.71 4.64
CA SER A 2 -9.98 -25.36 4.19
C SER A 2 -11.18 -24.43 4.10
N VAL A 3 -10.94 -23.14 4.30
CA VAL A 3 -11.99 -22.12 4.38
C VAL A 3 -11.80 -21.08 3.29
N VAL A 4 -12.86 -20.69 2.60
CA VAL A 4 -12.84 -19.64 1.58
C VAL A 4 -13.76 -18.50 1.97
N ILE A 5 -13.23 -17.29 1.94
CA ILE A 5 -13.92 -16.04 2.23
C ILE A 5 -14.21 -15.34 0.89
N ILE A 6 -15.46 -14.93 0.70
CA ILE A 6 -15.92 -14.21 -0.48
C ILE A 6 -16.60 -12.91 -0.04
N PRO A 7 -15.91 -11.76 -0.09
CA PRO A 7 -16.57 -10.47 0.06
C PRO A 7 -17.41 -10.16 -1.18
N ALA A 8 -18.69 -9.84 -1.00
CA ALA A 8 -19.62 -9.57 -2.08
C ALA A 8 -20.31 -8.22 -1.90
N TYR A 9 -20.32 -7.41 -2.95
CA TYR A 9 -21.13 -6.19 -3.03
C TYR A 9 -21.80 -6.14 -4.39
N LYS A 10 -23.13 -6.14 -4.40
CA LYS A 10 -23.95 -6.15 -5.62
C LYS A 10 -23.55 -7.26 -6.61
N PRO A 11 -23.47 -8.53 -6.16
CA PRO A 11 -23.03 -9.64 -7.00
C PRO A 11 -24.04 -9.95 -8.12
N ASP A 12 -23.61 -10.75 -9.09
CA ASP A 12 -24.48 -11.35 -10.11
C ASP A 12 -24.51 -12.89 -9.99
N GLU A 13 -25.12 -13.56 -10.97
CA GLU A 13 -25.25 -15.03 -11.04
C GLU A 13 -23.91 -15.78 -10.92
N ARG A 14 -22.77 -15.14 -11.20
CA ARG A 14 -21.46 -15.79 -11.09
C ARG A 14 -21.15 -16.17 -9.65
N LEU A 15 -21.63 -15.42 -8.65
CA LEU A 15 -21.44 -15.78 -7.25
C LEU A 15 -22.00 -17.17 -6.96
N VAL A 16 -23.19 -17.49 -7.48
CA VAL A 16 -23.82 -18.80 -7.29
C VAL A 16 -22.93 -19.91 -7.86
N GLY A 17 -22.46 -19.75 -9.11
CA GLY A 17 -21.58 -20.72 -9.75
C GLY A 17 -20.23 -20.90 -9.03
N ILE A 18 -19.65 -19.82 -8.51
CA ILE A 18 -18.41 -19.88 -7.72
C ILE A 18 -18.63 -20.67 -6.44
N VAL A 19 -19.71 -20.38 -5.70
CA VAL A 19 -20.04 -21.05 -4.45
C VAL A 19 -20.31 -22.54 -4.68
N ASP A 20 -21.08 -22.88 -5.71
CA ASP A 20 -21.39 -24.28 -6.05
C ASP A 20 -20.11 -25.09 -6.38
N GLN A 21 -19.18 -24.50 -7.14
CA GLN A 21 -17.91 -25.15 -7.47
C GLN A 21 -17.03 -25.34 -6.23
N LEU A 22 -16.90 -24.32 -5.39
CA LEU A 22 -16.12 -24.40 -4.15
C LEU A 22 -16.73 -25.41 -3.17
N TRP A 23 -18.06 -25.49 -3.10
CA TRP A 23 -18.77 -26.47 -2.29
C TRP A 23 -18.47 -27.89 -2.77
N THR A 24 -18.49 -28.10 -4.10
CA THR A 24 -18.14 -29.38 -4.73
C THR A 24 -16.69 -29.79 -4.43
N TYR A 25 -15.77 -28.83 -4.30
CA TYR A 25 -14.38 -29.07 -3.89
C TYR A 25 -14.22 -29.32 -2.38
N GLY A 26 -15.30 -29.25 -1.59
CA GLY A 26 -15.29 -29.54 -0.16
C GLY A 26 -14.79 -28.37 0.72
N PHE A 27 -14.79 -27.14 0.19
CA PHE A 27 -14.45 -25.97 0.98
C PHE A 27 -15.59 -25.60 1.94
N ARG A 28 -15.22 -25.06 3.11
CA ARG A 28 -16.15 -24.29 3.94
C ARG A 28 -16.17 -22.85 3.44
N ILE A 29 -17.34 -22.35 3.08
CA ILE A 29 -17.47 -21.06 2.40
C ILE A 29 -18.11 -20.04 3.35
N VAL A 30 -17.50 -18.86 3.44
CA VAL A 30 -18.03 -17.70 4.16
C VAL A 30 -18.23 -16.57 3.16
N VAL A 31 -19.48 -16.22 2.91
CA VAL A 31 -19.84 -15.10 2.05
C VAL A 31 -20.23 -13.92 2.93
N VAL A 32 -19.72 -12.73 2.61
CA VAL A 32 -20.10 -11.50 3.30
C VAL A 32 -20.78 -10.56 2.32
N ASP A 33 -22.09 -10.37 2.48
CA ASP A 33 -22.86 -9.33 1.79
C ASP A 33 -22.55 -7.97 2.42
N ASP A 34 -21.77 -7.15 1.73
CA ASP A 34 -21.35 -5.80 2.16
C ASP A 34 -22.44 -4.75 1.85
N GLY A 35 -23.69 -5.03 2.23
CA GLY A 35 -24.82 -4.11 2.09
C GLY A 35 -25.29 -3.91 0.65
N SER A 36 -25.48 -5.00 -0.11
CA SER A 36 -25.87 -4.93 -1.53
C SER A 36 -27.28 -4.36 -1.76
N GLY A 37 -28.20 -4.55 -0.80
CA GLY A 37 -29.59 -4.11 -0.86
C GLY A 37 -30.58 -5.21 -1.27
N GLU A 38 -31.87 -4.88 -1.20
CA GLU A 38 -32.99 -5.82 -1.43
C GLU A 38 -32.96 -6.47 -2.82
N ASP A 39 -32.54 -5.74 -3.86
CA ASP A 39 -32.49 -6.21 -5.25
C ASP A 39 -31.56 -7.42 -5.46
N TYR A 40 -30.67 -7.72 -4.51
CA TYR A 40 -29.68 -8.79 -4.60
C TYR A 40 -30.00 -10.00 -3.70
N LEU A 41 -31.09 -9.96 -2.93
CA LEU A 41 -31.45 -11.02 -1.98
C LEU A 41 -31.62 -12.38 -2.63
N ASP A 42 -32.19 -12.43 -3.85
CA ASP A 42 -32.43 -13.69 -4.57
C ASP A 42 -31.13 -14.45 -4.84
N ILE A 43 -30.03 -13.74 -5.12
CA ILE A 43 -28.71 -14.35 -5.35
C ILE A 43 -28.19 -14.97 -4.06
N PHE A 44 -28.29 -14.24 -2.94
CA PHE A 44 -27.83 -14.73 -1.63
C PHE A 44 -28.69 -15.88 -1.09
N ASN A 45 -30.01 -15.84 -1.31
CA ASN A 45 -30.93 -16.90 -0.89
C ASN A 45 -30.58 -18.24 -1.55
N ARG A 46 -30.12 -18.22 -2.80
CA ARG A 46 -29.74 -19.44 -3.56
C ARG A 46 -28.49 -20.13 -3.05
N ILE A 47 -27.62 -19.43 -2.33
CA ILE A 47 -26.36 -19.98 -1.79
C ILE A 47 -26.41 -20.22 -0.28
N ASN A 48 -27.50 -19.82 0.39
CA ASN A 48 -27.59 -19.82 1.84
C ASN A 48 -27.49 -21.23 2.47
N ASP A 49 -27.85 -22.28 1.72
CA ASP A 49 -27.79 -23.67 2.19
C ASP A 49 -26.39 -24.29 2.10
N VAL A 50 -25.47 -23.67 1.34
CA VAL A 50 -24.13 -24.21 1.03
C VAL A 50 -22.99 -23.33 1.54
N CYS A 51 -23.30 -22.16 2.10
CA CYS A 51 -22.30 -21.27 2.69
C CYS A 51 -22.81 -20.61 3.97
N ILE A 52 -21.88 -20.03 4.71
CA ILE A 52 -22.20 -19.17 5.85
C ILE A 52 -22.31 -17.74 5.33
N LEU A 53 -23.52 -17.19 5.37
CA LEU A 53 -23.80 -15.84 4.92
C LEU A 53 -23.78 -14.85 6.09
N LEU A 54 -22.85 -13.89 6.03
CA LEU A 54 -22.80 -12.73 6.93
C LEU A 54 -23.26 -11.48 6.16
N ARG A 55 -23.90 -10.53 6.84
CA ARG A 55 -24.43 -9.33 6.20
C ARG A 55 -24.05 -8.05 6.96
N HIS A 56 -23.67 -7.03 6.20
CA HIS A 56 -23.60 -5.65 6.67
C HIS A 56 -24.88 -4.89 6.32
N GLU A 57 -25.31 -3.98 7.18
CA GLU A 57 -26.47 -3.11 6.92
C GLU A 57 -26.22 -2.13 5.77
N GLU A 58 -24.98 -1.68 5.62
CA GLU A 58 -24.54 -0.75 4.57
C GLU A 58 -23.16 -1.14 4.02
N ASN A 59 -22.77 -0.55 2.87
CA ASN A 59 -21.46 -0.79 2.27
C ASN A 59 -20.33 -0.19 3.10
N ARG A 60 -19.56 -1.06 3.76
CA ARG A 60 -18.40 -0.70 4.58
C ARG A 60 -17.09 -0.84 3.80
N GLY A 61 -17.08 -1.67 2.76
CA GLY A 61 -15.97 -1.89 1.85
C GLY A 61 -15.38 -3.29 1.96
N LYS A 62 -14.64 -3.68 0.91
CA LYS A 62 -14.02 -5.01 0.77
C LYS A 62 -13.16 -5.42 1.98
N GLY A 63 -12.33 -4.51 2.49
CA GLY A 63 -11.48 -4.79 3.66
C GLY A 63 -12.28 -5.05 4.93
N ALA A 64 -13.37 -4.31 5.15
CA ALA A 64 -14.30 -4.54 6.25
C ALA A 64 -15.01 -5.89 6.11
N ALA A 65 -15.47 -6.23 4.90
CA ALA A 65 -16.10 -7.51 4.62
C ALA A 65 -15.13 -8.70 4.88
N ILE A 66 -13.88 -8.60 4.42
CA ILE A 66 -12.84 -9.59 4.72
C ILE A 66 -12.63 -9.69 6.24
N LYS A 67 -12.49 -8.58 6.96
CA LYS A 67 -12.30 -8.58 8.42
C LYS A 67 -13.47 -9.21 9.17
N THR A 68 -14.71 -8.94 8.76
CA THR A 68 -15.91 -9.57 9.33
C THR A 68 -15.85 -11.08 9.19
N ALA A 69 -15.50 -11.59 8.01
CA ALA A 69 -15.32 -13.03 7.81
C ALA A 69 -14.15 -13.58 8.64
N LEU A 70 -13.01 -12.88 8.71
CA LEU A 70 -11.86 -13.31 9.51
C LEU A 70 -12.16 -13.38 11.00
N ASP A 71 -12.90 -12.41 11.53
CA ASP A 71 -13.33 -12.41 12.94
C ASP A 71 -14.26 -13.59 13.21
N TYR A 72 -15.20 -13.86 12.30
CA TYR A 72 -16.07 -15.03 12.38
C TYR A 72 -15.26 -16.35 12.36
N VAL A 73 -14.35 -16.51 11.39
CA VAL A 73 -13.47 -17.69 11.29
C VAL A 73 -12.63 -17.88 12.55
N ASN A 74 -12.11 -16.79 13.12
CA ASN A 74 -11.31 -16.80 14.34
C ASN A 74 -12.11 -17.27 15.57
N ARG A 75 -13.40 -16.90 15.67
CA ARG A 75 -14.27 -17.25 16.80
C ARG A 75 -14.77 -18.69 16.74
N GLU A 76 -15.08 -19.18 15.54
CA GLU A 76 -15.67 -20.51 15.37
C GLU A 76 -14.63 -21.65 15.37
N ILE A 77 -13.33 -21.32 15.43
CA ILE A 77 -12.19 -22.25 15.62
C ILE A 77 -12.32 -23.50 14.74
N TRP A 78 -12.38 -23.31 13.42
CA TRP A 78 -12.63 -24.41 12.49
C TRP A 78 -11.47 -25.40 12.32
N GLY A 79 -10.39 -25.27 13.08
CA GLY A 79 -9.19 -26.10 12.94
C GLY A 79 -8.60 -26.04 11.52
N SER A 80 -8.95 -25.01 10.74
CA SER A 80 -8.42 -24.82 9.40
C SER A 80 -6.96 -24.38 9.49
N THR A 81 -6.09 -25.00 8.70
CA THR A 81 -4.70 -24.60 8.55
C THR A 81 -4.53 -23.46 7.55
N LEU A 82 -5.42 -23.38 6.56
CA LEU A 82 -5.36 -22.41 5.47
C LEU A 82 -6.70 -21.69 5.28
N ILE A 83 -6.64 -20.42 4.93
CA ILE A 83 -7.80 -19.58 4.63
C ILE A 83 -7.54 -18.88 3.29
N GLY A 84 -8.52 -18.96 2.40
CA GLY A 84 -8.52 -18.32 1.10
C GLY A 84 -9.44 -17.10 1.09
N VAL A 85 -9.09 -16.11 0.28
CA VAL A 85 -9.93 -14.98 -0.09
C VAL A 85 -10.04 -14.98 -1.62
N MET A 86 -11.26 -14.83 -2.13
CA MET A 86 -11.57 -14.78 -3.56
C MET A 86 -12.67 -13.75 -3.83
N ASP A 87 -12.56 -13.02 -4.93
CA ASP A 87 -13.56 -12.04 -5.35
C ASP A 87 -14.79 -12.72 -5.99
N CYS A 88 -15.97 -12.10 -5.85
CA CYS A 88 -17.23 -12.65 -6.34
C CYS A 88 -17.54 -12.34 -7.82
N ASP A 89 -16.65 -11.64 -8.53
CA ASP A 89 -16.89 -11.11 -9.89
C ASP A 89 -16.66 -12.14 -11.01
N GLY A 90 -16.14 -13.32 -10.67
CA GLY A 90 -15.84 -14.40 -11.62
C GLY A 90 -14.63 -14.14 -12.51
N GLN A 91 -13.77 -13.18 -12.17
CA GLN A 91 -12.47 -12.98 -12.86
C GLN A 91 -11.46 -14.08 -12.52
N HIS A 92 -11.73 -14.79 -11.43
CA HIS A 92 -10.88 -15.81 -10.83
C HIS A 92 -11.58 -17.17 -10.85
N LEU A 93 -10.85 -18.22 -11.22
CA LEU A 93 -11.38 -19.58 -11.26
C LEU A 93 -11.23 -20.28 -9.90
N PRO A 94 -12.27 -20.95 -9.37
CA PRO A 94 -12.16 -21.80 -8.18
C PRO A 94 -11.05 -22.86 -8.27
N GLU A 95 -10.78 -23.37 -9.47
CA GLU A 95 -9.66 -24.28 -9.76
C GLU A 95 -8.29 -23.66 -9.46
N ASP A 96 -8.11 -22.37 -9.74
CA ASP A 96 -6.86 -21.68 -9.44
C ASP A 96 -6.71 -21.47 -7.93
N LEU A 97 -7.81 -21.18 -7.22
CA LEU A 97 -7.78 -21.10 -5.76
C LEU A 97 -7.37 -22.45 -5.14
N LEU A 98 -7.87 -23.56 -5.68
CA LEU A 98 -7.46 -24.90 -5.24
C LEU A 98 -5.95 -25.13 -5.40
N LYS A 99 -5.32 -24.65 -6.47
CA LYS A 99 -3.86 -24.73 -6.66
C LYS A 99 -3.11 -23.99 -5.54
N LEU A 100 -3.60 -22.82 -5.12
CA LEU A 100 -2.99 -22.07 -4.01
C LEU A 100 -3.10 -22.84 -2.69
N PHE A 101 -4.25 -23.47 -2.43
CA PHE A 101 -4.40 -24.32 -1.24
C PHE A 101 -3.44 -25.50 -1.23
N VAL A 102 -3.33 -26.21 -2.35
CA VAL A 102 -2.38 -27.33 -2.51
C VAL A 102 -0.94 -26.85 -2.31
N HIS A 103 -0.59 -25.67 -2.86
CA HIS A 103 0.74 -25.09 -2.67
C HIS A 103 1.05 -24.76 -1.21
N GLY A 104 0.06 -24.27 -0.46
CA GLY A 104 0.21 -23.91 0.95
C GLY A 104 0.13 -25.07 1.93
N GLU A 105 -0.12 -26.30 1.48
CA GLU A 105 -0.17 -27.45 2.38
C GLU A 105 1.15 -27.61 3.14
N ASN A 106 1.06 -27.79 4.46
CA ASN A 106 2.20 -27.89 5.38
C ASN A 106 3.09 -26.63 5.48
N SER A 107 2.64 -25.50 4.93
CA SER A 107 3.31 -24.22 5.14
C SER A 107 2.90 -23.62 6.49
N GLU A 108 3.83 -22.93 7.14
CA GLU A 108 3.58 -22.13 8.34
C GLU A 108 3.94 -20.68 8.05
N ARG A 109 3.14 -19.74 8.59
CA ARG A 109 3.41 -18.30 8.52
C ARG A 109 3.69 -17.83 7.08
N LEU A 110 2.75 -18.12 6.18
CA LEU A 110 2.88 -17.87 4.74
C LEU A 110 1.63 -17.18 4.20
N MET A 111 1.82 -16.23 3.28
CA MET A 111 0.77 -15.77 2.38
C MET A 111 1.13 -16.11 0.94
N ILE A 112 0.19 -16.70 0.22
CA ILE A 112 0.28 -17.07 -1.19
C ILE A 112 -0.62 -16.14 -1.98
N LEU A 113 -0.05 -15.50 -3.00
CA LEU A 113 -0.75 -14.63 -3.93
C LEU A 113 -1.02 -15.38 -5.24
N GLY A 114 -2.27 -15.35 -5.69
CA GLY A 114 -2.62 -15.83 -7.02
C GLY A 114 -2.24 -14.77 -8.04
N VAL A 115 -1.10 -14.90 -8.71
CA VAL A 115 -0.58 -13.86 -9.59
C VAL A 115 -1.11 -14.03 -11.01
N ARG A 116 -1.75 -12.97 -11.50
CA ARG A 116 -2.27 -12.95 -12.87
C ARG A 116 -1.12 -12.93 -13.84
N ASN A 117 -1.24 -13.66 -14.96
CA ASN A 117 -0.26 -13.54 -16.04
C ASN A 117 -0.26 -12.08 -16.56
N VAL A 118 0.83 -11.37 -16.30
CA VAL A 118 1.05 -9.99 -16.78
C VAL A 118 1.44 -10.06 -18.27
N GLY A 119 0.51 -10.53 -19.10
CA GLY A 119 0.68 -10.76 -20.54
C GLY A 119 -0.10 -9.78 -21.41
N LYS A 120 -0.19 -10.05 -22.71
CA LYS A 120 -0.85 -9.18 -23.71
C LYS A 120 -2.33 -8.91 -23.40
N ASP A 121 -3.00 -9.82 -22.69
CA ASP A 121 -4.45 -9.78 -22.47
C ASP A 121 -4.88 -8.87 -21.31
N MET A 122 -3.95 -8.48 -20.42
CA MET A 122 -4.27 -7.50 -19.38
C MET A 122 -4.44 -6.09 -19.98
N PRO A 123 -5.55 -5.38 -19.70
CA PRO A 123 -5.77 -4.01 -20.15
C PRO A 123 -4.58 -3.09 -19.81
N LEU A 124 -4.19 -2.21 -20.75
CA LEU A 124 -3.02 -1.33 -20.59
C LEU A 124 -3.09 -0.46 -19.34
N LYS A 125 -4.30 0.02 -18.98
CA LYS A 125 -4.52 0.82 -17.76
C LYS A 125 -4.22 0.02 -16.50
N SER A 126 -4.74 -1.20 -16.39
CA SER A 126 -4.47 -2.11 -15.26
C SER A 126 -3.00 -2.51 -15.19
N ARG A 127 -2.36 -2.75 -16.35
CA ARG A 127 -0.94 -3.06 -16.43
C ARG A 127 -0.06 -1.92 -15.93
N LEU A 128 -0.36 -0.68 -16.35
CA LEU A 128 0.37 0.50 -15.90
C LEU A 128 0.16 0.73 -14.40
N GLY A 129 -1.09 0.64 -13.93
CA GLY A 129 -1.43 0.72 -12.51
C GLY A 129 -0.62 -0.27 -11.68
N ASN A 130 -0.74 -1.57 -11.96
CA ASN A 130 0.00 -2.60 -11.24
C ASN A 130 1.53 -2.42 -11.34
N THR A 131 2.07 -1.97 -12.47
CA THR A 131 3.52 -1.68 -12.60
C THR A 131 3.97 -0.58 -11.65
N ILE A 132 3.20 0.50 -11.53
CA ILE A 132 3.48 1.59 -10.59
C ILE A 132 3.38 1.06 -9.17
N THR A 133 2.29 0.36 -8.85
CA THR A 133 2.04 -0.20 -7.52
C THR A 133 3.15 -1.14 -7.06
N ARG A 134 3.60 -2.05 -7.93
CA ARG A 134 4.70 -2.98 -7.63
C ARG A 134 6.01 -2.26 -7.34
N LYS A 135 6.33 -1.22 -8.11
CA LYS A 135 7.55 -0.42 -7.88
C LYS A 135 7.47 0.31 -6.55
N VAL A 136 6.33 0.92 -6.24
CA VAL A 136 6.09 1.61 -4.96
C VAL A 136 6.14 0.62 -3.79
N PHE A 137 5.52 -0.54 -3.92
CA PHE A 137 5.56 -1.59 -2.91
C PHE A 137 7.00 -2.06 -2.65
N LYS A 138 7.71 -2.48 -3.71
CA LYS A 138 9.10 -2.93 -3.62
C LYS A 138 10.01 -1.90 -2.99
N LEU A 139 9.77 -0.63 -3.32
CA LEU A 139 10.49 0.47 -2.72
C LEU A 139 10.27 0.54 -1.22
N LEU A 140 9.01 0.59 -0.78
CA LEU A 140 8.63 0.79 0.61
C LEU A 140 8.93 -0.42 1.50
N SER A 141 8.82 -1.62 0.95
CA SER A 141 8.89 -2.87 1.71
C SER A 141 10.22 -3.61 1.55
N GLY A 142 10.97 -3.32 0.49
CA GLY A 142 12.15 -4.11 0.09
C GLY A 142 11.80 -5.47 -0.55
N VAL A 143 10.52 -5.87 -0.55
CA VAL A 143 10.05 -7.17 -1.05
C VAL A 143 9.53 -7.02 -2.48
N SER A 144 9.93 -7.92 -3.36
CA SER A 144 9.51 -7.91 -4.77
C SER A 144 8.35 -8.87 -4.98
N ILE A 145 7.23 -8.35 -5.47
CA ILE A 145 6.08 -9.15 -5.90
C ILE A 145 5.63 -8.77 -7.31
N SER A 146 5.00 -9.72 -7.99
CA SER A 146 4.54 -9.69 -9.37
C SER A 146 3.14 -9.13 -9.55
N ASP A 147 2.28 -9.24 -8.53
CA ASP A 147 0.93 -8.67 -8.57
C ASP A 147 0.46 -8.19 -7.19
N THR A 148 0.51 -6.88 -6.97
CA THR A 148 0.03 -6.23 -5.74
C THR A 148 -1.49 -6.13 -5.65
N GLN A 149 -2.18 -6.29 -6.78
CA GLN A 149 -3.61 -6.00 -6.93
C GLN A 149 -4.43 -7.27 -7.15
N THR A 150 -3.87 -8.44 -6.82
CA THR A 150 -4.64 -9.68 -6.86
C THR A 150 -5.56 -9.79 -5.64
N GLY A 151 -6.83 -10.12 -5.91
CA GLY A 151 -7.84 -10.43 -4.90
C GLY A 151 -7.84 -11.90 -4.48
N MET A 152 -7.15 -12.78 -5.22
CA MET A 152 -7.02 -14.19 -4.86
C MET A 152 -5.80 -14.41 -3.97
N ARG A 153 -6.05 -14.79 -2.71
CA ARG A 153 -4.99 -14.98 -1.70
C ARG A 153 -5.30 -16.19 -0.84
N VAL A 154 -4.28 -16.96 -0.47
CA VAL A 154 -4.38 -18.03 0.53
C VAL A 154 -3.34 -17.78 1.60
N PHE A 155 -3.67 -17.96 2.86
CA PHE A 155 -2.72 -17.75 3.95
C PHE A 155 -2.98 -18.69 5.11
N THR A 156 -1.94 -18.90 5.92
CA THR A 156 -1.99 -19.76 7.09
C THR A 156 -2.83 -19.15 8.20
N SER A 157 -3.61 -19.97 8.90
CA SER A 157 -4.61 -19.48 9.87
C SER A 157 -4.00 -18.79 11.10
N ASP A 158 -2.73 -19.01 11.41
CA ASP A 158 -1.98 -18.29 12.44
C ASP A 158 -1.89 -16.77 12.16
N LEU A 159 -2.04 -16.37 10.88
CA LEU A 159 -2.03 -14.97 10.49
C LEU A 159 -3.34 -14.25 10.78
N VAL A 160 -4.46 -14.94 11.01
CA VAL A 160 -5.80 -14.31 11.14
C VAL A 160 -5.83 -13.19 12.18
N LYS A 161 -5.33 -13.45 13.39
CA LYS A 161 -5.31 -12.46 14.47
C LYS A 161 -4.48 -11.23 14.10
N LYS A 162 -3.38 -11.42 13.37
CA LYS A 162 -2.54 -10.32 12.89
C LYS A 162 -3.26 -9.52 11.80
N LEU A 163 -3.86 -10.20 10.82
CA LEU A 163 -4.58 -9.56 9.72
C LEU A 163 -5.78 -8.72 10.19
N LEU A 164 -6.43 -9.11 11.29
CA LEU A 164 -7.49 -8.32 11.93
C LEU A 164 -6.99 -6.97 12.47
N THR A 165 -5.70 -6.86 12.85
CA THR A 165 -5.11 -5.61 13.36
C THR A 165 -4.69 -4.64 12.27
N VAL A 166 -4.61 -5.08 11.01
CA VAL A 166 -4.16 -4.25 9.90
C VAL A 166 -5.21 -3.18 9.59
N GLU A 167 -4.80 -1.92 9.46
CA GLU A 167 -5.70 -0.80 9.17
C GLU A 167 -6.26 -0.83 7.74
N GLY A 168 -7.41 -0.19 7.53
CA GLY A 168 -8.10 -0.13 6.24
C GLY A 168 -9.41 -0.92 6.22
N GLU A 169 -10.39 -0.41 5.48
CA GLU A 169 -11.74 -0.99 5.38
C GLU A 169 -12.16 -1.22 3.94
N ARG A 170 -11.46 -0.63 2.96
CA ARG A 170 -11.74 -0.86 1.53
C ARG A 170 -10.55 -1.51 0.86
N TYR A 171 -10.36 -1.26 -0.44
CA TYR A 171 -9.28 -1.86 -1.23
C TYR A 171 -7.87 -1.55 -0.70
N GLU A 172 -7.68 -0.46 0.06
CA GLU A 172 -6.39 -0.17 0.69
C GLU A 172 -5.96 -1.22 1.74
N TYR A 173 -6.91 -1.92 2.35
CA TYR A 173 -6.62 -2.99 3.32
C TYR A 173 -5.69 -4.04 2.72
N GLU A 174 -5.95 -4.44 1.48
CA GLU A 174 -5.17 -5.47 0.79
C GLU A 174 -3.70 -5.06 0.58
N MET A 175 -3.44 -3.78 0.30
CA MET A 175 -2.07 -3.24 0.22
C MET A 175 -1.43 -3.17 1.62
N ASN A 176 -2.18 -2.71 2.61
CA ASN A 176 -1.70 -2.62 3.99
C ASN A 176 -1.33 -3.99 4.55
N VAL A 177 -2.06 -5.05 4.18
CA VAL A 177 -1.71 -6.43 4.51
C VAL A 177 -0.34 -6.80 3.93
N LEU A 178 -0.10 -6.55 2.64
CA LEU A 178 1.21 -6.87 2.03
C LEU A 178 2.36 -6.11 2.69
N LEU A 179 2.17 -4.82 2.98
CA LEU A 179 3.15 -4.00 3.69
C LEU A 179 3.40 -4.51 5.11
N PHE A 180 2.33 -4.92 5.81
CA PHE A 180 2.42 -5.53 7.13
C PHE A 180 3.21 -6.84 7.10
N LEU A 181 2.93 -7.74 6.15
CA LEU A 181 3.64 -9.02 6.03
C LEU A 181 5.13 -8.82 5.75
N ALA A 182 5.46 -7.96 4.78
CA ALA A 182 6.85 -7.63 4.48
C ALA A 182 7.57 -7.00 5.68
N LYS A 183 6.88 -6.13 6.43
CA LYS A 183 7.41 -5.56 7.67
C LYS A 183 7.60 -6.62 8.74
N GLU A 184 6.71 -7.59 8.88
CA GLU A 184 6.81 -8.66 9.88
C GLU A 184 7.78 -9.79 9.47
N GLY A 185 8.39 -9.71 8.28
CA GLY A 185 9.20 -10.79 7.71
C GLY A 185 8.39 -12.08 7.58
N ILE A 186 7.12 -11.96 7.18
CA ILE A 186 6.25 -13.09 6.83
C ILE A 186 6.44 -13.35 5.33
N ASP A 187 6.61 -14.61 4.97
CA ASP A 187 6.89 -14.99 3.59
C ASP A 187 5.66 -14.76 2.69
N ILE A 188 5.95 -14.34 1.45
CA ILE A 188 4.95 -14.08 0.41
C ILE A 188 5.35 -14.86 -0.83
N ASP A 189 4.59 -15.90 -1.14
CA ASP A 189 4.78 -16.73 -2.34
C ASP A 189 3.78 -16.36 -3.43
N GLU A 190 4.13 -16.70 -4.68
CA GLU A 190 3.35 -16.35 -5.86
C GLU A 190 3.03 -17.59 -6.70
N VAL A 191 1.75 -17.89 -6.86
CA VAL A 191 1.26 -18.99 -7.72
C VAL A 191 0.59 -18.39 -8.94
N PRO A 192 1.04 -18.70 -10.18
CA PRO A 192 0.40 -18.21 -11.39
C PRO A 192 -1.05 -18.69 -11.52
N ILE A 193 -1.96 -17.77 -11.84
CA ILE A 193 -3.38 -18.06 -12.05
C ILE A 193 -3.86 -17.56 -13.41
N ASN A 194 -4.91 -18.19 -13.92
CA ASN A 194 -5.58 -17.72 -15.11
C ASN A 194 -6.53 -16.57 -14.72
N THR A 195 -6.61 -15.55 -15.57
CA THR A 195 -7.53 -14.44 -15.37
C THR A 195 -8.50 -14.40 -16.54
N ILE A 196 -9.79 -14.41 -16.22
CA ILE A 196 -10.82 -14.26 -17.24
C ILE A 196 -11.10 -12.77 -17.39
N TYR A 197 -10.44 -12.14 -18.37
CA TYR A 197 -10.75 -10.76 -18.77
C TYR A 197 -11.98 -10.79 -19.69
N GLN A 198 -13.15 -10.49 -19.15
CA GLN A 198 -14.41 -10.55 -19.91
C GLN A 198 -14.59 -9.34 -20.85
N ASP A 199 -14.01 -8.20 -20.49
CA ASP A 199 -14.04 -6.98 -21.30
C ASP A 199 -12.71 -6.20 -21.21
N ARG A 200 -12.41 -5.38 -22.24
CA ARG A 200 -11.20 -4.53 -22.24
C ARG A 200 -11.21 -3.45 -21.15
N GLU A 201 -12.37 -3.17 -20.55
CA GLU A 201 -12.57 -2.09 -19.59
C GLU A 201 -12.67 -2.55 -18.12
N ASN A 202 -12.70 -3.86 -17.84
CA ASN A 202 -12.80 -4.41 -16.50
C ASN A 202 -14.07 -3.95 -15.75
N SER A 203 -15.20 -3.82 -16.46
CA SER A 203 -16.44 -3.17 -15.97
C SER A 203 -17.13 -3.90 -14.81
N THR A 204 -16.82 -5.18 -14.60
CA THR A 204 -17.34 -5.98 -13.48
C THR A 204 -16.63 -5.67 -12.16
N SER A 205 -15.47 -5.02 -12.21
CA SER A 205 -14.76 -4.61 -11.00
C SER A 205 -15.33 -3.30 -10.49
N HIS A 206 -15.82 -3.29 -9.26
CA HIS A 206 -16.19 -2.05 -8.56
C HIS A 206 -14.97 -1.20 -8.14
N PHE A 207 -13.76 -1.58 -8.55
CA PHE A 207 -12.54 -0.82 -8.32
C PHE A 207 -12.51 0.46 -9.16
N ARG A 208 -12.64 1.61 -8.50
CA ARG A 208 -12.53 2.93 -9.12
C ARG A 208 -11.06 3.31 -9.19
N ALA A 209 -10.41 2.91 -10.29
CA ALA A 209 -8.97 3.01 -10.51
C ALA A 209 -8.28 4.28 -9.99
N VAL A 210 -8.87 5.47 -10.18
CA VAL A 210 -8.28 6.74 -9.74
C VAL A 210 -8.44 6.96 -8.24
N TRP A 211 -9.67 6.86 -7.72
CA TRP A 211 -9.98 7.20 -6.33
C TRP A 211 -9.44 6.15 -5.35
N ASP A 212 -9.52 4.89 -5.72
CA ASP A 212 -8.99 3.80 -4.89
C ASP A 212 -7.46 3.81 -4.90
N SER A 213 -6.82 4.14 -6.02
CA SER A 213 -5.37 4.38 -6.04
C SER A 213 -4.98 5.56 -5.15
N ILE A 214 -5.69 6.70 -5.22
CA ILE A 214 -5.42 7.85 -4.33
C ILE A 214 -5.56 7.44 -2.87
N ARG A 215 -6.50 6.56 -2.53
CA ARG A 215 -6.68 6.07 -1.15
C ARG A 215 -5.54 5.15 -0.73
N ILE A 216 -5.12 4.22 -1.59
CA ILE A 216 -3.97 3.33 -1.38
C ILE A 216 -2.69 4.16 -1.15
N TYR A 217 -2.51 5.25 -1.89
CA TYR A 217 -1.32 6.09 -1.81
C TYR A 217 -1.52 7.37 -1.00
N LYS A 218 -2.60 7.53 -0.23
CA LYS A 218 -2.94 8.81 0.38
C LYS A 218 -1.79 9.39 1.19
N ASP A 219 -1.10 8.54 1.95
CA ASP A 219 0.00 8.98 2.80
C ASP A 219 1.30 9.22 2.01
N LEU A 220 1.56 8.44 0.95
CA LEU A 220 2.65 8.71 0.01
C LEU A 220 2.42 10.01 -0.78
N LEU A 221 1.18 10.27 -1.22
CA LEU A 221 0.78 11.47 -1.92
C LEU A 221 0.86 12.69 -1.02
N LYS A 222 0.39 12.61 0.23
CA LYS A 222 0.54 13.70 1.21
C LYS A 222 2.01 14.01 1.47
N PHE A 223 2.86 12.99 1.63
CA PHE A 223 4.29 13.17 1.82
C PHE A 223 4.96 13.80 0.59
N THR A 224 4.62 13.34 -0.61
CA THR A 224 5.12 13.90 -1.87
C THR A 224 4.67 15.35 -2.04
N LEU A 225 3.40 15.65 -1.72
CA LEU A 225 2.83 16.99 -1.82
C LEU A 225 3.45 17.95 -0.82
N SER A 226 3.71 17.51 0.42
CA SER A 226 4.43 18.25 1.44
C SER A 226 5.88 18.55 1.03
N SER A 227 6.57 17.55 0.47
CA SER A 227 7.93 17.73 -0.07
C SER A 227 7.95 18.67 -1.28
N PHE A 228 6.96 18.57 -2.16
CA PHE A 228 6.83 19.44 -3.32
C PHE A 228 6.49 20.89 -2.93
N SER A 229 5.59 21.11 -1.96
CA SER A 229 5.28 22.46 -1.48
C SER A 229 6.48 23.10 -0.79
N SER A 230 7.28 22.32 -0.05
CA SER A 230 8.56 22.78 0.49
C SER A 230 9.56 23.19 -0.61
N PHE A 231 9.68 22.40 -1.68
CA PHE A 231 10.51 22.76 -2.84
C PHE A 231 10.05 24.05 -3.51
N VAL A 232 8.73 24.24 -3.70
CA VAL A 232 8.19 25.49 -4.26
C VAL A 232 8.50 26.66 -3.33
N LEU A 233 8.32 26.51 -2.02
CA LEU A 233 8.64 27.53 -1.04
C LEU A 233 10.14 27.89 -1.06
N ASP A 234 11.03 26.89 -1.14
CA ASP A 234 12.47 27.06 -1.28
C ASP A 234 12.82 27.93 -2.48
N TYR A 235 12.25 27.59 -3.65
CA TYR A 235 12.49 28.31 -4.89
C TYR A 235 12.00 29.75 -4.82
N LEU A 236 10.80 29.98 -4.30
CA LEU A 236 10.22 31.33 -4.17
C LEU A 236 11.02 32.20 -3.19
N LEU A 237 11.43 31.65 -2.05
CA LEU A 237 12.27 32.36 -1.08
C LEU A 237 13.64 32.69 -1.66
N PHE A 238 14.27 31.74 -2.37
CA PHE A 238 15.54 31.99 -3.05
C PHE A 238 15.39 33.09 -4.10
N ALA A 239 14.35 33.02 -4.95
CA ALA A 239 14.09 34.05 -5.96
C ALA A 239 13.84 35.42 -5.33
N PHE A 240 13.10 35.49 -4.23
CA PHE A 240 12.84 36.71 -3.48
C PHE A 240 14.13 37.31 -2.90
N PHE A 241 14.96 36.51 -2.23
CA PHE A 241 16.24 36.98 -1.68
C PHE A 241 17.19 37.44 -2.78
N MET A 242 17.23 36.74 -3.92
CA MET A 242 18.01 37.14 -5.09
C MET A 242 17.51 38.41 -5.77
N PHE A 243 16.22 38.75 -5.62
CA PHE A 243 15.66 40.02 -6.08
C PHE A 243 16.03 41.18 -5.16
N CYS A 244 16.08 40.94 -3.85
CA CYS A 244 16.37 41.98 -2.86
C CYS A 244 17.86 42.23 -2.60
N LEU A 245 18.73 41.25 -2.91
CA LEU A 245 20.16 41.30 -2.58
C LEU A 245 21.05 41.44 -3.82
N PRO A 246 22.23 42.07 -3.69
CA PRO A 246 23.21 42.12 -4.76
C PRO A 246 23.65 40.72 -5.19
N HIS A 247 23.88 40.51 -6.49
CA HIS A 247 24.33 39.24 -7.07
C HIS A 247 25.82 38.93 -6.82
N THR A 248 26.30 39.08 -5.59
CA THR A 248 27.65 38.61 -5.20
C THR A 248 27.57 37.18 -4.65
N ALA A 249 28.65 36.41 -4.81
CA ALA A 249 28.71 35.01 -4.41
C ALA A 249 28.30 34.77 -2.94
N MET A 250 28.67 35.68 -2.04
CA MET A 250 28.32 35.61 -0.62
C MET A 250 26.81 35.75 -0.37
N PHE A 251 26.14 36.68 -1.06
CA PHE A 251 24.69 36.87 -0.91
C PHE A 251 23.89 35.76 -1.59
N VAL A 252 24.36 35.21 -2.71
CA VAL A 252 23.77 34.03 -3.35
C VAL A 252 23.80 32.83 -2.40
N LEU A 253 24.95 32.59 -1.76
CA LEU A 253 25.11 31.49 -0.81
C LEU A 253 24.25 31.70 0.44
N GLY A 254 24.22 32.92 0.99
CA GLY A 254 23.36 33.26 2.12
C GLY A 254 21.86 33.11 1.82
N ALA A 255 21.42 33.57 0.65
CA ALA A 255 20.04 33.42 0.16
C ALA A 255 19.64 31.95 0.02
N ASN A 256 20.51 31.12 -0.54
CA ASN A 256 20.26 29.69 -0.70
C ASN A 256 20.14 28.98 0.65
N ILE A 257 21.08 29.22 1.57
CA ILE A 257 21.06 28.62 2.92
C ILE A 257 19.80 29.04 3.68
N LEU A 258 19.45 30.32 3.64
CA LEU A 258 18.28 30.82 4.37
C LEU A 258 16.97 30.25 3.81
N ALA A 259 16.80 30.25 2.48
CA ALA A 259 15.66 29.62 1.82
C ALA A 259 15.53 28.15 2.21
N ARG A 260 16.67 27.44 2.27
CA ARG A 260 16.74 26.01 2.61
C ARG A 260 16.37 25.71 4.06
N LEU A 261 16.82 26.55 4.99
CA LEU A 261 16.46 26.40 6.40
C LEU A 261 14.96 26.60 6.61
N VAL A 262 14.38 27.63 5.97
CA VAL A 262 12.95 27.92 6.08
C VAL A 262 12.10 26.83 5.41
N SER A 263 12.49 26.39 4.21
CA SER A 263 11.76 25.34 3.48
C SER A 263 11.83 23.99 4.18
N ALA A 264 12.98 23.63 4.76
CA ALA A 264 13.15 22.40 5.54
C ALA A 264 12.32 22.42 6.84
N PHE A 265 12.30 23.56 7.55
CA PHE A 265 11.46 23.73 8.73
C PHE A 265 9.97 23.61 8.39
N TYR A 266 9.54 24.25 7.30
CA TYR A 266 8.18 24.12 6.79
C TYR A 266 7.84 22.67 6.43
N ASN A 267 8.70 21.96 5.71
CA ASN A 267 8.50 20.55 5.36
C ASN A 267 8.32 19.67 6.61
N TYR A 268 9.13 19.89 7.63
CA TYR A 268 9.02 19.19 8.90
C TYR A 268 7.67 19.45 9.56
N CYS A 269 7.27 20.71 9.70
CA CYS A 269 5.97 21.09 10.26
C CYS A 269 4.80 20.48 9.48
N MET A 270 4.85 20.51 8.15
CA MET A 270 3.82 19.93 7.28
C MET A 270 3.77 18.42 7.40
N ASN A 271 4.91 17.73 7.46
CA ASN A 271 4.93 16.27 7.65
C ASN A 271 4.40 15.87 9.04
N CYS A 272 4.71 16.64 10.08
CA CYS A 272 4.16 16.42 11.42
C CYS A 272 2.65 16.68 11.49
N TYR A 273 2.11 17.63 10.72
CA TYR A 273 0.69 17.99 10.77
C TYR A 273 -0.18 17.17 9.82
N PHE A 274 0.27 16.96 8.58
CA PHE A 274 -0.53 16.33 7.52
C PHE A 274 -0.26 14.83 7.32
N VAL A 275 0.99 14.38 7.53
CA VAL A 275 1.41 13.00 7.19
C VAL A 275 1.39 12.10 8.43
N PHE A 276 1.98 12.53 9.54
CA PHE A 276 2.13 11.69 10.74
C PHE A 276 1.22 12.19 11.87
N HIS A 277 0.03 11.62 11.99
CA HIS A 277 -0.90 11.89 13.11
C HIS A 277 -0.45 11.22 14.44
N LYS A 278 0.86 11.13 14.73
CA LYS A 278 1.38 10.44 15.94
C LYS A 278 2.36 11.32 16.73
N GLU A 279 2.29 11.17 18.05
CA GLU A 279 3.02 11.97 19.05
C GLU A 279 4.52 12.10 18.77
N LYS A 280 5.03 13.31 19.04
CA LYS A 280 6.41 13.77 18.82
C LYS A 280 7.43 12.90 19.59
N LYS A 281 7.95 11.82 18.98
CA LYS A 281 9.16 11.15 19.47
C LYS A 281 10.40 11.95 19.05
N ILE A 282 11.13 12.49 20.02
CA ILE A 282 12.34 13.32 19.87
C ILE A 282 13.44 12.59 19.06
N GLN A 283 13.51 11.26 19.18
CA GLN A 283 14.50 10.43 18.47
C GLN A 283 14.34 10.48 16.94
N THR A 284 13.10 10.54 16.44
CA THR A 284 12.84 10.67 15.01
C THR A 284 13.26 12.06 14.51
N ALA A 285 13.07 13.10 15.31
CA ALA A 285 13.47 14.47 14.96
C ALA A 285 14.98 14.63 14.77
N MET A 286 15.81 13.91 15.54
CA MET A 286 17.27 13.94 15.38
C MET A 286 17.73 13.34 14.04
N GLN A 287 17.16 12.20 13.63
CA GLN A 287 17.48 11.59 12.32
C GLN A 287 17.04 12.48 11.15
N TYR A 288 15.89 13.15 11.27
CA TYR A 288 15.47 14.15 10.29
C TYR A 288 16.37 15.39 10.26
N PHE A 289 16.90 15.82 11.41
CA PHE A 289 17.86 16.93 11.49
C PHE A 289 19.20 16.58 10.84
N GLU A 290 19.74 15.39 11.11
CA GLU A 290 20.96 14.89 10.47
C GLU A 290 20.80 14.77 8.95
N LEU A 291 19.66 14.25 8.50
CA LEU A 291 19.35 14.18 7.08
C LEU A 291 19.22 15.59 6.45
N ALA A 292 18.53 16.52 7.11
CA ALA A 292 18.38 17.89 6.63
C ALA A 292 19.73 18.61 6.54
N ALA A 293 20.61 18.41 7.53
CA ALA A 293 21.97 18.94 7.51
C ALA A 293 22.80 18.35 6.37
N PHE A 294 22.70 17.02 6.14
CA PHE A 294 23.36 16.37 5.01
C PHE A 294 22.86 16.89 3.66
N ILE A 295 21.54 17.04 3.49
CA ILE A 295 20.94 17.59 2.26
C ILE A 295 21.36 19.04 2.04
N LEU A 296 21.44 19.86 3.10
CA LEU A 296 21.89 21.25 3.03
C LEU A 296 23.34 21.33 2.52
N VAL A 297 24.23 20.49 3.04
CA VAL A 297 25.64 20.45 2.62
C VAL A 297 25.76 19.97 1.16
N MET A 298 25.06 18.90 0.80
CA MET A 298 25.05 18.39 -0.58
C MET A 298 24.45 19.39 -1.56
N ASN A 299 23.46 20.19 -1.14
CA ASN A 299 22.87 21.22 -1.97
C ASN A 299 23.85 22.29 -2.40
N ASN A 300 24.62 22.82 -1.45
CA ASN A 300 25.62 23.83 -1.79
C ASN A 300 26.72 23.25 -2.68
N ILE A 301 27.19 22.03 -2.40
CA ILE A 301 28.25 21.38 -3.21
C ILE A 301 27.79 21.15 -4.65
N ILE A 302 26.59 20.63 -4.86
CA ILE A 302 26.07 20.36 -6.21
C ILE A 302 25.79 21.68 -6.95
N LEU A 303 25.18 22.66 -6.28
CA LEU A 303 24.88 23.96 -6.89
C LEU A 303 26.15 24.70 -7.29
N GLU A 304 27.18 24.69 -6.44
CA GLU A 304 28.48 25.29 -6.71
C GLU A 304 29.20 24.55 -7.86
N ALA A 305 29.18 23.22 -7.88
CA ALA A 305 29.74 22.45 -9.00
C ALA A 305 29.05 22.78 -10.34
N LEU A 306 27.71 22.86 -10.37
CA LEU A 306 26.98 23.19 -11.59
C LEU A 306 27.22 24.62 -12.07
N THR A 307 27.34 25.57 -11.15
CA THR A 307 27.49 27.00 -11.51
C THR A 307 28.94 27.41 -11.78
N GLN A 308 29.91 26.89 -11.02
CA GLN A 308 31.32 27.28 -11.13
C GLN A 308 32.12 26.37 -12.06
N ILE A 309 31.84 25.05 -12.08
CA ILE A 309 32.60 24.10 -12.90
C ILE A 309 31.94 23.95 -14.27
N ILE A 310 30.62 23.71 -14.28
CA ILE A 310 29.85 23.50 -15.52
C ILE A 310 29.40 24.82 -16.15
N HIS A 311 29.62 25.97 -15.48
CA HIS A 311 29.26 27.31 -15.95
C HIS A 311 27.77 27.43 -16.32
N MET A 312 26.91 26.64 -15.66
CA MET A 312 25.47 26.66 -15.91
C MET A 312 24.85 27.91 -15.27
N PRO A 313 23.87 28.57 -15.92
CA PRO A 313 23.12 29.64 -15.30
C PRO A 313 22.47 29.19 -13.99
N VAL A 314 22.42 30.09 -13.00
CA VAL A 314 22.06 29.76 -11.61
C VAL A 314 20.66 29.14 -11.48
N TYR A 315 19.68 29.60 -12.26
CA TYR A 315 18.30 29.10 -12.21
C TYR A 315 18.16 27.62 -12.68
N PRO A 316 18.61 27.21 -13.88
CA PRO A 316 18.59 25.80 -14.28
C PRO A 316 19.48 24.92 -13.39
N ALA A 317 20.64 25.43 -12.93
CA ALA A 317 21.50 24.72 -12.00
C ALA A 317 20.80 24.40 -10.68
N LYS A 318 20.01 25.35 -10.15
CA LYS A 318 19.19 25.15 -8.95
C LYS A 318 18.15 24.05 -9.17
N ILE A 319 17.38 24.09 -10.27
CA ILE A 319 16.38 23.05 -10.56
C ILE A 319 17.02 21.65 -10.61
N LEU A 320 18.14 21.51 -11.33
CA LEU A 320 18.83 20.22 -11.46
C LEU A 320 19.34 19.73 -10.11
N THR A 321 19.93 20.63 -9.30
CA THR A 321 20.38 20.32 -7.95
C THR A 321 19.26 19.78 -7.07
N GLU A 322 18.09 20.41 -7.12
CA GLU A 322 16.93 20.01 -6.34
C GLU A 322 16.38 18.64 -6.77
N CYS A 323 16.33 18.37 -8.08
CA CYS A 323 15.96 17.03 -8.59
C CYS A 323 16.95 15.95 -8.13
N THR A 324 18.25 16.23 -8.17
CA THR A 324 19.29 15.29 -7.73
C THR A 324 19.20 15.04 -6.23
N LEU A 325 18.98 16.08 -5.42
CA LEU A 325 18.86 15.93 -3.97
C LEU A 325 17.56 15.27 -3.54
N PHE A 326 16.47 15.49 -4.28
CA PHE A 326 15.25 14.73 -4.06
C PHE A 326 15.51 13.23 -4.22
N LEU A 327 16.22 12.83 -5.27
CA LEU A 327 16.61 11.44 -5.50
C LEU A 327 17.57 10.91 -4.42
N ILE A 328 18.58 11.69 -4.02
CA ILE A 328 19.53 11.29 -2.97
C ILE A 328 18.84 11.20 -1.60
N SER A 329 18.05 12.20 -1.21
CA SER A 329 17.27 12.22 0.02
C SER A 329 16.37 11.00 0.10
N TRP A 330 15.69 10.69 -1.00
CA TRP A 330 14.86 9.50 -1.12
C TRP A 330 15.66 8.19 -0.99
N LEU A 331 16.83 8.07 -1.66
CA LEU A 331 17.70 6.90 -1.53
C LEU A 331 18.21 6.72 -0.09
N VAL A 332 18.65 7.81 0.55
CA VAL A 332 19.17 7.79 1.93
C VAL A 332 18.06 7.43 2.91
N GLN A 333 16.86 8.00 2.76
CA GLN A 333 15.72 7.63 3.59
C GLN A 333 15.41 6.14 3.43
N ASN A 334 15.31 5.65 2.19
CA ASN A 334 14.92 4.28 1.89
C ASN A 334 15.96 3.23 2.34
N PHE A 335 17.25 3.51 2.17
CA PHE A 335 18.31 2.53 2.41
C PHE A 335 19.11 2.74 3.70
N LEU A 336 19.10 3.92 4.32
CA LEU A 336 19.88 4.19 5.54
C LEU A 336 19.00 4.43 6.76
N ILE A 337 17.87 5.10 6.62
CA ILE A 337 16.97 5.39 7.75
C ILE A 337 16.01 4.23 7.96
N PHE A 338 15.36 3.73 6.90
CA PHE A 338 14.42 2.61 7.01
C PHE A 338 15.09 1.22 7.06
N ALA A 339 16.34 1.08 6.61
CA ALA A 339 17.08 -0.19 6.72
C ALA A 339 17.77 -0.40 8.08
N ARG A 340 18.04 0.67 8.84
CA ARG A 340 18.78 0.62 10.12
C ARG A 340 17.93 0.26 11.33
N ASP A 341 16.63 0.02 11.16
CA ASP A 341 15.77 -0.32 12.29
C ASP A 341 15.08 -1.70 12.19
N PRO A 342 15.85 -2.80 12.34
CA PRO A 342 15.26 -4.11 12.68
C PRO A 342 14.72 -4.14 14.12
N GLY A 343 15.24 -3.29 15.03
CA GLY A 343 15.15 -3.46 16.49
C GLY A 343 14.18 -2.54 17.25
N ASN A 344 13.75 -1.40 16.70
CA ASN A 344 12.73 -0.52 17.30
C ASN A 344 11.30 -0.90 16.86
N ARG A 345 11.15 -2.08 16.23
CA ARG A 345 9.86 -2.76 15.99
C ARG A 345 9.17 -3.25 17.27
N LEU A 346 9.77 -3.08 18.45
CA LEU A 346 9.34 -3.69 19.71
C LEU A 346 8.82 -2.75 20.83
N MET A 347 8.72 -1.43 20.64
CA MET A 347 8.33 -0.52 21.75
C MET A 347 7.21 0.47 21.38
N SER A 348 6.02 -0.07 21.10
CA SER A 348 4.75 0.55 21.48
C SER A 348 3.64 -0.50 21.69
N GLY A 349 4.02 -1.70 22.15
CA GLY A 349 3.10 -2.61 22.83
C GLY A 349 2.88 -2.07 24.23
N GLY A 350 1.63 -1.72 24.54
CA GLY A 350 1.23 -1.24 25.85
C GLY A 350 1.73 -2.17 26.96
N ARG A 351 2.24 -1.54 28.01
CA ARG A 351 2.63 -2.18 29.27
C ARG A 351 1.60 -3.23 29.68
N SER A 352 2.10 -4.39 30.07
CA SER A 352 1.36 -5.31 30.92
C SER A 352 0.82 -4.55 32.12
N ARG A 353 -0.49 -4.58 32.30
CA ARG A 353 -1.10 -4.53 33.63
C ARG A 353 -1.88 -5.82 33.78
N THR A 354 -1.26 -6.73 34.51
CA THR A 354 -1.88 -7.76 35.34
C THR A 354 -3.16 -7.21 35.98
N TRP A 355 -4.30 -7.74 35.55
CA TRP A 355 -5.35 -8.46 36.29
C TRP A 355 -6.63 -8.43 35.46
#